data_AF-A0A6B9FLW3-F1
#
_entry.id   AF-A0A6B9FLW3-F1
#
_cell.length_a   1.000
_cell.length_b   1.000
_cell.length_c   1.000
_cell.angle_alpha   90.00
_cell.angle_beta   90.00
_cell.angle_gamma   90.00
#
_symmetry.space_group_name_H-M   'P 1'
#
loop_
_entity.id
_entity.type
_entity.pdbx_description
1 polymer ?
#
loop_
_entity_poly.entity_id
_entity_poly.type
_entity_poly.pdbx_seq_one_letter_code
_entity_poly.pdbx_strand_id
1 'polypeptide(L)'
;MPIRPEHRFFYPIDWPQLSAVIRFGRARSCCEGCGRPHGRMVYHLGDGRWWDVEASRWRDGWGRRIRIAPKADILGQARRRRVVLAAAHRDHDTSNNADANLAAFCQRCHMIHDRPEHPRRRWRTLFRRKALGDLFGGPYT
;
A
#
# COMPACT_ATOMS: atom_id res chain seq x y z
N MET A 1 2.60 -2.23 -7.17
CA MET A 1 4.04 -1.95 -6.99
C MET A 1 4.80 -3.01 -7.76
N PRO A 2 5.68 -2.65 -8.70
CA PRO A 2 6.54 -3.64 -9.34
C PRO A 2 7.52 -4.20 -8.30
N ILE A 3 7.70 -5.52 -8.29
CA ILE A 3 8.72 -6.19 -7.47
C ILE A 3 10.08 -5.80 -8.04
N ARG A 4 10.97 -5.27 -7.19
CA ARG A 4 12.34 -4.93 -7.60
C ARG A 4 13.04 -6.19 -8.14
N PRO A 5 13.82 -6.08 -9.24
CA PRO A 5 14.53 -7.23 -9.80
C PRO A 5 15.34 -8.00 -8.74
N GLU A 6 16.06 -7.28 -7.87
CA GLU A 6 16.87 -7.88 -6.80
C GLU A 6 16.08 -8.70 -5.78
N HIS A 7 14.77 -8.50 -5.66
CA HIS A 7 13.93 -9.18 -4.68
C HIS A 7 13.11 -10.32 -5.27
N ARG A 8 13.08 -10.50 -6.60
CA ARG A 8 12.20 -11.49 -7.25
C ARG A 8 12.40 -12.90 -6.72
N PHE A 9 13.63 -13.27 -6.37
CA PHE A 9 13.98 -14.60 -5.86
C PHE A 9 13.43 -14.91 -4.45
N PHE A 10 13.03 -13.90 -3.68
CA PHE A 10 12.38 -14.11 -2.37
C PHE A 10 10.89 -14.42 -2.49
N TYR A 11 10.32 -14.20 -3.67
CA TYR A 11 8.93 -14.53 -3.96
C TYR A 11 8.88 -15.96 -4.51
N PRO A 12 7.91 -16.77 -4.06
CA PRO A 12 7.76 -18.11 -4.58
C PRO A 12 7.30 -18.05 -6.05
N ILE A 13 7.55 -19.11 -6.81
CA ILE A 13 7.26 -19.17 -8.25
C ILE A 13 5.77 -18.95 -8.55
N ASP A 14 4.90 -19.34 -7.63
CA ASP A 14 3.45 -19.21 -7.67
C ASP A 14 2.95 -17.89 -7.03
N TRP A 15 3.82 -16.90 -6.86
CA TRP A 15 3.44 -15.61 -6.29
C TRP A 15 2.20 -14.96 -6.93
N PRO A 16 2.00 -14.98 -8.27
CA PRO A 16 0.77 -14.44 -8.87
C PRO A 16 -0.51 -15.08 -8.29
N GLN A 17 -0.49 -16.40 -8.08
CA GLN A 17 -1.58 -17.19 -7.53
C GLN A 17 -1.75 -16.90 -6.04
N LEU A 18 -0.67 -16.98 -5.26
CA LEU A 18 -0.70 -16.66 -3.82
C LEU A 18 -1.24 -15.24 -3.59
N SER A 19 -0.73 -14.26 -4.33
CA SER A 19 -1.20 -12.88 -4.27
C SER A 19 -2.68 -12.73 -4.61
N ALA A 20 -3.20 -13.52 -5.56
CA ALA A 20 -4.62 -13.52 -5.91
C ALA A 20 -5.48 -14.14 -4.80
N VAL A 21 -5.03 -15.24 -4.19
CA VAL A 21 -5.69 -15.86 -3.03
C VAL A 21 -5.82 -14.87 -1.88
N ILE A 22 -4.75 -14.15 -1.55
CA ILE A 22 -4.78 -13.12 -0.49
C ILE A 22 -5.73 -11.99 -0.83
N ARG A 23 -5.61 -11.39 -2.04
CA ARG A 23 -6.36 -10.17 -2.40
C ARG A 23 -7.84 -10.41 -2.68
N PHE A 24 -8.16 -11.50 -3.37
CA PHE A 24 -9.49 -11.72 -3.92
C PHE A 24 -10.23 -12.83 -3.19
N GLY A 25 -9.51 -13.85 -2.69
CA GLY A 25 -10.07 -14.89 -1.84
C GLY A 25 -10.25 -14.42 -0.40
N ARG A 26 -9.16 -14.40 0.38
CA ARG A 26 -9.19 -14.12 1.82
C ARG A 26 -9.73 -12.74 2.14
N ALA A 27 -9.18 -11.72 1.49
CA ALA A 27 -9.60 -10.34 1.71
C ALA A 27 -10.90 -9.97 0.98
N ARG A 28 -11.51 -10.92 0.24
CA ARG A 28 -12.77 -10.76 -0.50
C ARG A 28 -12.80 -9.50 -1.37
N SER A 29 -11.68 -9.22 -2.05
CA SER A 29 -11.51 -8.04 -2.89
C SER A 29 -11.63 -6.70 -2.15
N CYS A 30 -11.37 -6.67 -0.84
CA CYS A 30 -11.38 -5.46 -0.03
C CYS A 30 -10.02 -5.24 0.64
N CYS A 31 -9.66 -3.98 0.88
CA CYS A 31 -8.46 -3.65 1.64
C CYS A 31 -8.62 -4.09 3.11
N GLU A 32 -7.71 -4.90 3.62
CA GLU A 32 -7.73 -5.37 5.02
C GLU A 32 -7.47 -4.22 6.03
N GLY A 33 -6.90 -3.10 5.59
CA GLY A 33 -6.63 -1.94 6.46
C GLY A 33 -7.74 -0.88 6.51
N CYS A 34 -8.52 -0.70 5.44
CA CYS A 34 -9.54 0.37 5.40
C CYS A 34 -10.88 -0.03 4.74
N GLY A 35 -11.00 -1.25 4.24
CA GLY A 35 -12.22 -1.78 3.62
C GLY A 35 -12.52 -1.29 2.20
N ARG A 36 -11.66 -0.46 1.58
CA ARG A 36 -11.91 0.00 0.20
C ARG A 36 -11.96 -1.17 -0.78
N PRO A 37 -13.01 -1.29 -1.62
CA PRO A 37 -13.17 -2.39 -2.56
C PRO A 37 -12.26 -2.26 -3.78
N HIS A 38 -11.67 -3.36 -4.24
CA HIS A 38 -10.82 -3.44 -5.41
C HIS A 38 -11.56 -3.06 -6.69
N GLY A 39 -10.87 -2.40 -7.62
CA GLY A 39 -11.37 -2.10 -8.96
C GLY A 39 -12.40 -0.96 -9.02
N ARG A 40 -13.01 -0.59 -7.89
CA ARG A 40 -14.00 0.48 -7.79
C ARG A 40 -13.37 1.87 -7.80
N MET A 41 -14.13 2.83 -8.31
CA MET A 41 -13.84 4.26 -8.14
C MET A 41 -14.39 4.72 -6.80
N VAL A 42 -13.52 5.30 -5.96
CA VAL A 42 -13.89 5.80 -4.64
C VAL A 42 -13.63 7.31 -4.56
N TYR A 43 -14.60 8.03 -3.99
CA TYR A 43 -14.45 9.44 -3.61
C TYR A 43 -13.79 9.53 -2.23
N HIS A 44 -12.80 10.40 -2.08
CA HIS A 44 -12.08 10.60 -0.84
C HIS A 44 -11.68 12.07 -0.63
N LEU A 45 -11.49 12.47 0.62
CA LEU A 45 -11.14 13.86 0.97
C LEU A 45 -9.63 14.12 1.07
N GLY A 46 -8.80 13.10 0.82
CA GLY A 46 -7.34 13.23 0.80
C GLY A 46 -6.66 12.94 2.14
N ASP A 47 -7.34 13.21 3.25
CA ASP A 47 -6.89 12.84 4.61
C ASP A 47 -7.04 11.34 4.93
N GLY A 48 -7.80 10.62 4.11
CA GLY A 48 -8.08 9.19 4.26
C GLY A 48 -9.56 8.88 4.33
N ARG A 49 -10.40 9.87 4.68
CA ARG A 49 -11.85 9.71 4.66
C ARG A 49 -12.34 9.42 3.26
N TRP A 50 -13.30 8.51 3.14
CA TRP A 50 -13.82 8.07 1.85
C TRP A 50 -15.30 7.70 1.91
N TRP A 51 -15.98 7.84 0.77
CA TRP A 51 -17.39 7.52 0.63
C TRP A 51 -17.58 6.06 0.25
N ASP A 52 -18.25 5.32 1.13
CA ASP A 52 -18.72 3.96 0.88
C ASP A 52 -20.09 4.04 0.19
N VAL A 53 -20.11 3.73 -1.10
CA VAL A 53 -21.31 3.78 -1.94
C VAL A 53 -22.34 2.72 -1.49
N GLU A 54 -21.89 1.52 -1.15
CA GLU A 54 -22.77 0.41 -0.76
C GLU A 54 -23.43 0.68 0.59
N ALA A 55 -22.67 1.21 1.56
CA ALA A 55 -23.22 1.61 2.83
C ALA A 55 -23.92 2.98 2.80
N SER A 56 -23.76 3.75 1.72
CA SER A 56 -24.18 5.16 1.61
C SER A 56 -23.71 6.01 2.81
N ARG A 57 -22.44 5.85 3.22
CA ARG A 57 -21.86 6.51 4.40
C ARG A 57 -20.39 6.86 4.21
N TRP A 58 -19.92 7.84 4.98
CA TRP A 58 -18.50 8.15 5.07
C TRP A 58 -17.79 7.18 6.02
N ARG A 59 -16.55 6.85 5.66
CA ARG A 59 -15.61 6.10 6.50
C ARG A 59 -14.32 6.88 6.69
N ASP A 60 -13.64 6.64 7.80
CA ASP A 60 -12.31 7.17 8.07
C ASP A 60 -11.22 6.40 7.31
N GLY A 61 -9.96 6.77 7.56
CA GLY A 61 -8.79 6.12 6.96
C GLY A 61 -8.56 4.66 7.37
N TRP A 62 -9.28 4.17 8.39
CA TRP A 62 -9.24 2.81 8.93
C TRP A 62 -10.51 2.01 8.62
N GLY A 63 -11.45 2.61 7.88
CA GLY A 63 -12.71 1.98 7.50
C GLY A 63 -13.82 2.10 8.54
N ARG A 64 -13.63 2.81 9.65
CA ARG A 64 -14.70 3.05 10.64
C ARG A 64 -15.70 4.05 10.10
N ARG A 65 -16.99 3.81 10.36
CA ARG A 65 -18.08 4.69 9.92
C ARG A 65 -18.02 6.02 10.67
N ILE A 66 -18.18 7.13 9.93
CA ILE A 66 -18.14 8.49 10.49
C ILE A 66 -19.26 9.35 9.89
N ARG A 67 -19.57 10.44 10.59
CA ARG A 67 -20.35 11.56 10.04
C ARG A 67 -19.38 12.67 9.68
N ILE A 68 -19.67 13.37 8.58
CA ILE A 68 -18.93 14.58 8.21
C ILE A 68 -19.70 15.80 8.70
N ALA A 69 -18.97 16.77 9.23
CA ALA A 69 -19.54 18.01 9.73
C ALA A 69 -20.31 18.74 8.60
N PRO A 70 -21.49 19.35 8.87
CA PRO A 70 -22.31 20.00 7.85
C PRO A 70 -21.60 21.09 7.06
N LYS A 71 -20.61 21.77 7.67
CA LYS A 71 -19.84 22.86 7.05
C LYS A 71 -18.60 22.39 6.27
N ALA A 72 -18.38 21.07 6.16
CA ALA A 72 -17.23 20.58 5.39
C ALA A 72 -17.48 20.82 3.89
N ASP A 73 -16.53 21.48 3.22
CA ASP A 73 -16.54 21.63 1.77
C ASP A 73 -16.16 20.30 1.09
N ILE A 74 -17.12 19.38 1.03
CA ILE A 74 -16.96 18.07 0.40
C ILE A 74 -16.74 18.23 -1.10
N LEU A 75 -17.47 19.13 -1.76
CA LEU A 75 -17.44 19.26 -3.23
C LEU A 75 -16.11 19.84 -3.71
N GLY A 76 -15.54 20.82 -3.01
CA GLY A 76 -14.23 21.38 -3.34
C GLY A 76 -13.05 20.46 -3.02
N GLN A 77 -13.20 19.54 -2.05
CA GLN A 77 -12.10 18.67 -1.61
C GLN A 77 -12.16 17.25 -2.16
N ALA A 78 -13.33 16.76 -2.56
CA ALA A 78 -13.52 15.38 -2.98
C ALA A 78 -12.71 15.07 -4.24
N ARG A 79 -11.85 14.06 -4.13
CA ARG A 79 -11.08 13.51 -5.24
C ARG A 79 -11.53 12.08 -5.49
N ARG A 80 -11.45 11.65 -6.74
CA ARG A 80 -11.74 10.28 -7.15
C ARG A 80 -10.47 9.50 -7.42
N ARG A 81 -10.42 8.23 -7.00
CA ARG A 81 -9.31 7.32 -7.28
C ARG A 81 -9.82 5.91 -7.52
N ARG A 82 -9.26 5.24 -8.54
CA ARG A 82 -9.48 3.80 -8.74
C ARG A 82 -8.69 3.02 -7.70
N VAL A 83 -9.37 2.19 -6.93
CA VAL A 83 -8.74 1.38 -5.89
C VAL A 83 -8.09 0.16 -6.53
N VAL A 84 -6.80 -0.01 -6.28
CA VAL A 84 -6.03 -1.20 -6.66
C VAL A 84 -5.46 -1.80 -5.39
N LEU A 85 -5.60 -3.13 -5.25
CA LEU A 85 -5.06 -3.89 -4.13
C LEU A 85 -3.75 -4.54 -4.56
N ALA A 86 -2.79 -4.54 -3.65
CA ALA A 86 -1.53 -5.27 -3.73
C ALA A 86 -1.38 -6.15 -2.49
N ALA A 87 -0.74 -7.31 -2.64
CA ALA A 87 -0.30 -8.10 -1.50
C ALA A 87 0.96 -7.44 -0.91
N ALA A 88 1.03 -7.37 0.41
CA ALA A 88 2.14 -6.79 1.16
C ALA A 88 2.53 -7.68 2.33
N HIS A 89 3.83 -7.77 2.61
CA HIS A 89 4.38 -8.41 3.81
C HIS A 89 4.22 -7.47 5.02
N ARG A 90 3.63 -7.96 6.11
CA ARG A 90 3.38 -7.17 7.32
C ARG A 90 4.65 -6.80 8.05
N ASP A 91 5.65 -7.66 8.03
CA ASP A 91 6.98 -7.46 8.63
C ASP A 91 7.99 -6.78 7.70
N HIS A 92 7.59 -6.43 6.47
CA HIS A 92 8.44 -5.89 5.40
C HIS A 92 9.55 -6.84 4.91
N ASP A 93 9.61 -8.09 5.40
CA ASP A 93 10.53 -9.13 4.94
C ASP A 93 9.91 -9.89 3.76
N THR A 94 10.49 -9.70 2.57
CA THR A 94 9.98 -10.32 1.34
C THR A 94 10.18 -11.83 1.29
N SER A 95 10.98 -12.42 2.17
CA SER A 95 11.20 -13.87 2.24
C SER A 95 10.12 -14.60 3.06
N ASN A 96 9.41 -13.91 3.95
CA ASN A 96 8.40 -14.48 4.83
C ASN A 96 7.02 -14.53 4.14
N ASN A 97 6.79 -15.56 3.32
CA ASN A 97 5.56 -15.72 2.55
C ASN A 97 4.43 -16.47 3.29
N ALA A 98 4.49 -16.57 4.62
CA ALA A 98 3.43 -17.17 5.41
C ALA A 98 2.10 -16.41 5.22
N ASP A 99 0.98 -17.12 5.12
CA ASP A 99 -0.35 -16.51 4.90
C ASP A 99 -0.65 -15.39 5.91
N ALA A 100 -0.37 -15.64 7.19
CA ALA A 100 -0.59 -14.67 8.27
C ALA A 100 0.28 -13.40 8.15
N ASN A 101 1.42 -13.48 7.47
CA ASN A 101 2.30 -12.34 7.22
C ASN A 101 1.89 -11.53 5.97
N LEU A 102 1.12 -12.12 5.06
CA LEU A 102 0.63 -11.41 3.90
C LEU A 102 -0.62 -10.60 4.23
N ALA A 103 -0.79 -9.46 3.58
CA ALA A 103 -1.96 -8.61 3.70
C ALA A 103 -2.40 -8.03 2.35
N ALA A 104 -3.70 -7.83 2.16
CA ALA A 104 -4.24 -7.16 0.99
C ALA A 104 -4.44 -5.67 1.27
N PHE A 105 -3.55 -4.82 0.74
CA PHE A 105 -3.61 -3.38 0.95
C PHE A 105 -3.95 -2.61 -0.33
N CYS A 106 -4.80 -1.59 -0.18
CA CYS A 106 -4.99 -0.59 -1.21
C CYS A 106 -3.77 0.34 -1.31
N GLN A 107 -3.64 1.04 -2.43
CA GLN A 107 -2.58 2.02 -2.69
C GLN A 107 -2.26 2.93 -1.48
N ARG A 108 -3.28 3.48 -0.79
CA ARG A 108 -3.08 4.34 0.39
C ARG A 108 -2.52 3.57 1.58
N CYS A 109 -3.17 2.48 2.00
CA CYS A 109 -2.75 1.70 3.16
C CYS A 109 -1.35 1.12 2.95
N HIS A 110 -1.05 0.68 1.72
CA HIS A 110 0.26 0.17 1.36
C HIS A 110 1.35 1.26 1.49
N MET A 111 1.10 2.48 1.00
CA MET A 111 2.06 3.59 1.17
C MET A 111 2.26 3.98 2.64
N ILE A 112 1.21 3.93 3.47
CA ILE A 112 1.33 4.20 4.91
C ILE A 112 2.15 3.11 5.59
N HIS A 113 1.88 1.84 5.26
CA HIS A 113 2.60 0.68 5.77
C HIS A 113 4.08 0.74 5.45
N ASP A 114 4.45 1.10 4.21
CA ASP A 114 5.85 1.14 3.79
C ASP A 114 6.59 2.42 4.22
N ARG A 115 5.88 3.46 4.66
CA ARG A 115 6.45 4.77 4.99
C ARG A 115 7.61 4.69 5.99
N PRO A 116 7.57 3.90 7.08
CA PRO A 116 8.68 3.81 8.03
C PRO A 116 9.94 3.16 7.42
N GLU A 117 9.76 2.32 6.40
CA GLU A 117 10.84 1.57 5.76
C GLU A 117 11.50 2.39 4.63
N HIS A 118 10.80 3.35 4.04
CA HIS A 118 11.34 4.23 2.99
C HIS A 118 12.63 4.98 3.40
N PRO A 119 12.72 5.62 4.59
CA PRO A 119 13.96 6.23 5.07
C PRO A 119 15.10 5.23 5.21
N ARG A 120 14.85 4.03 5.76
CA ARG A 120 15.88 2.99 5.96
C ARG A 120 16.45 2.53 4.62
N ARG A 121 15.58 2.24 3.65
CA ARG A 121 15.99 1.85 2.28
C ARG A 121 16.74 2.96 1.58
N ARG A 122 16.24 4.20 1.64
CA ARG A 122 16.90 5.37 1.04
C ARG A 122 18.29 5.57 1.61
N TRP A 123 18.43 5.53 2.94
CA TRP A 123 19.72 5.65 3.60
C TRP A 123 20.68 4.55 3.15
N ARG A 124 20.26 3.28 3.14
CA ARG A 124 21.10 2.15 2.71
C ARG A 124 21.57 2.29 1.25
N THR A 125 20.69 2.74 0.36
CA THR A 125 21.05 3.02 -1.05
C THR A 125 22.10 4.12 -1.14
N LEU A 126 21.89 5.25 -0.45
CA LEU A 126 22.82 6.38 -0.48
C LEU A 126 24.17 6.03 0.17
N PHE A 127 24.15 5.31 1.28
CA PHE A 127 25.35 4.84 1.97
C PHE A 127 26.19 3.94 1.06
N ARG A 128 25.58 2.93 0.42
CA ARG A 128 26.28 2.04 -0.51
C ARG A 128 26.90 2.80 -1.69
N ARG A 129 26.16 3.76 -2.24
CA ARG A 129 26.67 4.59 -3.34
C ARG A 129 27.91 5.39 -2.93
N LYS A 130 27.89 6.02 -1.75
CA LYS A 130 29.04 6.77 -1.24
C LYS A 130 30.25 5.86 -0.98
N ALA A 131 30.04 4.74 -0.29
CA ALA A 131 31.11 3.79 0.00
C ALA A 131 31.80 3.22 -1.25
N LEU A 132 31.05 2.99 -2.34
CA LEU A 132 31.62 2.58 -3.63
C LEU A 132 32.45 3.70 -4.27
N GLY A 133 31.99 4.95 -4.18
CA GLY A 133 32.76 6.12 -4.63
C GLY A 133 34.05 6.29 -3.86
N ASP A 134 34.00 6.14 -2.53
CA ASP A 134 35.17 6.20 -1.63
C ASP A 134 36.21 5.10 -1.97
N LEU A 135 35.75 3.87 -2.19
CA LEU A 135 36.64 2.72 -2.38
C LEU A 135 37.28 2.66 -3.79
N PHE A 136 36.57 3.12 -4.82
CA PHE A 136 36.99 2.96 -6.22
C PHE A 136 37.18 4.29 -6.99
N GLY A 137 37.15 5.43 -6.31
CA GLY A 137 37.36 6.75 -6.93
C GLY A 137 36.29 7.14 -7.96
N GLY A 138 35.11 6.52 -7.92
CA GLY A 138 34.02 6.79 -8.85
C GLY A 138 33.31 8.12 -8.53
N PRO A 139 32.69 8.78 -9.54
CA PRO A 139 31.93 10.00 -9.30
C PRO A 139 30.73 9.74 -8.38
N TYR A 140 30.47 10.65 -7.44
CA TYR A 140 29.32 10.63 -6.53
C TYR A 140 27.98 10.98 -7.23
N THR A 141 27.77 10.56 -8.48
CA THR A 141 26.56 10.89 -9.25
C THR A 141 25.36 10.01 -8.88
#